data_AF-A0A819ZKJ3-F1
#
_entry.id   AF-A0A819ZKJ3-F1
#
_cell.length_a   1.000
_cell.length_b   1.000
_cell.length_c   1.000
_cell.angle_alpha   90.00
_cell.angle_beta   90.00
_cell.angle_gamma   90.00
#
_symmetry.space_group_name_H-M   'P 1'
#
loop_
_entity.id
_entity.type
_entity.pdbx_description
1 polymer ?
#
loop_
_entity_poly.entity_id
_entity_poly.type
_entity_poly.pdbx_seq_one_letter_code
_entity_poly.pdbx_strand_id
1 'polypeptide(L)'
;MRYHYISGVILIFTIYFLLYYYQVQSSSATNVLIYSFSKIYQSHRHTVIILAKTPSARVLKHLNALIHVGVDAFVMCDEQPSKYINVTNRILYVHNESLAEYGLTRNLVWDRAFVWLYNQTSLDYVWLMEEDVTWSNVHHIVDFFDIYTNNHADLLSRNIIYRNQGTLG
;
A
#
# COMPACT_ATOMS: atom_id res chain seq x y z
N MET A 1 -38.21 -53.70 22.99
CA MET A 1 -38.32 -52.24 22.81
C MET A 1 -37.05 -51.53 23.28
N ARG A 2 -35.99 -51.46 22.46
CA ARG A 2 -34.70 -50.81 22.83
C ARG A 2 -34.01 -50.03 21.68
N TYR A 3 -34.75 -49.66 20.63
CA TYR A 3 -34.16 -48.99 19.45
C TYR A 3 -34.42 -47.47 19.36
N HIS A 4 -35.21 -46.87 20.26
CA HIS A 4 -35.54 -45.44 20.18
C HIS A 4 -34.54 -44.50 20.88
N TYR A 5 -33.62 -45.02 21.71
CA TYR A 5 -32.67 -44.18 22.45
C TYR A 5 -31.37 -43.89 21.68
N ILE A 6 -30.97 -44.78 20.75
CA ILE A 6 -29.68 -44.66 20.05
C ILE A 6 -29.76 -43.62 18.92
N SER A 7 -30.90 -43.46 18.26
CA SER A 7 -31.06 -42.47 17.18
C SER A 7 -31.04 -41.02 17.67
N GLY A 8 -31.56 -40.76 18.89
CA GLY A 8 -31.58 -39.41 19.48
C GLY A 8 -30.18 -38.90 19.86
N VAL A 9 -29.32 -39.77 20.40
CA VAL A 9 -27.95 -39.40 20.81
C VAL A 9 -27.08 -39.13 19.58
N ILE A 10 -27.22 -39.91 18.52
CA ILE A 10 -26.50 -39.68 17.26
C ILE A 10 -26.88 -38.32 16.68
N LEU A 11 -28.18 -37.99 16.61
CA LEU A 11 -28.65 -36.72 16.06
C LEU A 11 -28.09 -35.50 16.82
N ILE A 12 -28.04 -35.57 18.16
CA ILE A 12 -27.50 -34.48 18.99
C ILE A 12 -26.00 -34.30 18.73
N PHE A 13 -25.24 -35.41 18.61
CA PHE A 13 -23.81 -35.34 18.30
C PHE A 13 -23.55 -34.74 16.91
N THR A 14 -24.35 -35.09 15.90
CA THR A 14 -24.18 -34.53 14.55
C THR A 14 -24.50 -33.03 14.51
N ILE A 15 -25.56 -32.60 15.21
CA ILE A 15 -25.92 -31.17 15.31
C ILE A 15 -24.83 -30.39 16.04
N TYR A 16 -24.32 -30.90 17.16
CA TYR A 16 -23.25 -30.26 17.91
C TYR A 16 -21.97 -30.11 17.06
N PHE A 17 -21.59 -31.14 16.31
CA PHE A 17 -20.42 -31.09 15.43
C PHE A 17 -20.59 -30.11 14.27
N LEU A 18 -21.78 -30.06 13.66
CA LEU A 18 -22.10 -29.08 12.61
C LEU A 18 -22.06 -27.65 13.12
N LEU A 19 -22.61 -27.38 14.30
CA LEU A 19 -22.58 -26.06 14.93
C LEU A 19 -21.14 -25.63 15.28
N TYR A 20 -20.34 -26.53 15.84
CA TYR A 20 -18.94 -26.28 16.14
C TYR A 20 -18.13 -25.99 14.87
N TYR A 21 -18.31 -26.80 13.81
CA TYR A 21 -17.64 -26.58 12.53
C TYR A 21 -18.01 -25.23 11.90
N TYR A 22 -19.30 -24.85 11.94
CA TYR A 22 -19.77 -23.56 11.46
C TYR A 22 -19.21 -22.39 12.28
N GLN A 23 -19.10 -22.54 13.60
CA GLN A 23 -18.49 -21.54 14.48
C GLN A 23 -16.99 -21.36 14.21
N VAL A 24 -16.26 -22.44 13.93
CA VAL A 24 -14.83 -22.38 13.57
C VAL A 24 -14.62 -21.76 12.19
N GLN A 25 -15.45 -22.10 11.19
CA GLN A 25 -15.39 -21.49 9.86
C GLN A 25 -15.76 -20.00 9.87
N SER A 26 -16.81 -19.62 10.61
CA SER A 26 -17.18 -18.20 10.74
C SER A 26 -16.09 -17.41 11.46
N SER A 27 -15.50 -17.95 12.54
CA SER A 27 -14.39 -17.31 13.26
C SER A 27 -13.15 -17.10 12.39
N SER A 28 -12.80 -18.07 11.54
CA SER A 28 -11.66 -17.95 10.62
C SER A 28 -11.93 -16.97 9.48
N ALA A 29 -13.13 -16.98 8.89
CA ALA A 29 -13.51 -15.99 7.87
C ALA A 29 -13.59 -14.56 8.44
N THR A 30 -14.14 -14.38 9.64
CA THR A 30 -14.16 -13.06 10.31
C THR A 30 -12.76 -12.60 10.69
N ASN A 31 -11.87 -13.49 11.14
CA ASN A 31 -10.49 -13.11 11.44
C ASN A 31 -9.72 -12.69 10.19
N VAL A 32 -9.92 -13.38 9.05
CA VAL A 32 -9.35 -12.97 7.77
C VAL A 32 -9.90 -11.63 7.33
N LEU A 33 -11.21 -11.42 7.40
CA LEU A 33 -11.83 -10.13 7.04
C LEU A 33 -11.35 -9.00 7.95
N ILE A 34 -11.37 -9.18 9.27
CA ILE A 34 -10.90 -8.17 10.24
C ILE A 34 -9.42 -7.85 10.00
N TYR A 35 -8.60 -8.86 9.75
CA TYR A 35 -7.18 -8.68 9.45
C TYR A 35 -6.94 -7.96 8.10
N SER A 36 -7.72 -8.29 7.08
CA SER A 36 -7.70 -7.58 5.79
C SER A 36 -8.17 -6.14 5.93
N PHE A 37 -9.25 -5.88 6.68
CA PHE A 37 -9.72 -4.52 6.95
C PHE A 37 -8.74 -3.73 7.82
N SER A 38 -8.07 -4.35 8.80
CA SER A 38 -7.05 -3.66 9.60
C SER A 38 -5.82 -3.31 8.78
N LYS A 39 -5.37 -4.19 7.88
CA LYS A 39 -4.27 -3.91 6.95
C LYS A 39 -4.62 -2.78 5.99
N ILE A 40 -5.82 -2.82 5.42
CA ILE A 40 -6.32 -1.72 4.57
C ILE A 40 -6.39 -0.42 5.39
N TYR A 41 -6.90 -0.44 6.61
CA TYR A 41 -6.96 0.78 7.43
C TYR A 41 -5.58 1.36 7.77
N GLN A 42 -4.59 0.50 8.04
CA GLN A 42 -3.21 0.93 8.30
C GLN A 42 -2.52 1.47 7.04
N SER A 43 -2.79 0.90 5.86
CA SER A 43 -2.23 1.40 4.59
C SER A 43 -2.70 2.82 4.25
N HIS A 44 -3.86 3.27 4.73
CA HIS A 44 -4.35 4.65 4.54
C HIS A 44 -3.55 5.71 5.29
N ARG A 45 -2.70 5.32 6.25
CA ARG A 45 -1.78 6.24 6.95
C ARG A 45 -0.48 6.49 6.16
N HIS A 46 -0.24 5.71 5.12
CA HIS A 46 0.97 5.77 4.32
C HIS A 46 0.66 6.38 2.95
N THR A 47 1.31 7.49 2.65
CA THR A 47 1.27 8.13 1.33
C THR A 47 2.55 7.78 0.56
N VAL A 48 2.42 7.32 -0.66
CA VAL A 48 3.55 7.06 -1.56
C VAL A 48 3.62 8.13 -2.63
N ILE A 49 4.81 8.69 -2.84
CA ILE A 49 5.10 9.60 -3.95
C ILE A 49 6.15 8.93 -4.82
N ILE A 50 5.74 8.52 -6.02
CA ILE A 50 6.65 8.02 -7.05
C ILE A 50 7.33 9.23 -7.70
N LEU A 51 8.64 9.29 -7.58
CA LEU A 51 9.47 10.31 -8.18
C LEU A 51 9.81 9.87 -9.61
N ALA A 52 9.32 10.62 -10.59
CA ALA A 52 9.54 10.32 -11.99
C ALA A 52 9.81 11.60 -12.78
N LYS A 53 10.58 11.49 -13.87
CA LYS A 53 10.74 12.64 -14.78
C LYS A 53 9.41 12.95 -15.49
N THR A 54 8.73 11.90 -15.94
CA THR A 54 7.46 11.96 -16.69
C THR A 54 6.55 10.80 -16.29
N PRO A 55 5.21 10.91 -16.42
CA PRO A 55 4.28 9.86 -16.07
C PRO A 55 4.24 8.76 -17.15
N SER A 56 5.32 7.98 -17.27
CA SER A 56 5.43 6.89 -18.24
C SER A 56 4.41 5.77 -17.97
N ALA A 57 4.11 4.94 -18.97
CA ALA A 57 3.20 3.80 -18.81
C ALA A 57 3.64 2.84 -17.68
N ARG A 58 4.95 2.69 -17.46
CA ARG A 58 5.50 1.89 -16.34
C ARG A 58 5.15 2.53 -14.99
N VAL A 59 5.40 3.83 -14.84
CA VAL A 59 5.10 4.58 -13.63
C VAL A 59 3.61 4.56 -13.32
N LEU A 60 2.75 4.73 -14.33
CA LEU A 60 1.29 4.65 -14.16
C LEU A 60 0.82 3.25 -13.77
N LYS A 61 1.48 2.20 -14.28
CA LYS A 61 1.21 0.82 -13.84
C LYS A 61 1.57 0.63 -12.36
N HIS A 62 2.70 1.18 -11.91
CA HIS A 62 3.09 1.14 -10.49
C HIS A 62 2.12 1.91 -9.61
N LEU A 63 1.74 3.12 -10.01
CA LEU A 63 0.73 3.94 -9.34
C LEU A 63 -0.58 3.17 -9.18
N ASN A 64 -1.11 2.61 -10.26
CA ASN A 64 -2.38 1.87 -10.23
C ASN A 64 -2.28 0.61 -9.35
N ALA A 65 -1.13 -0.07 -9.35
CA ALA A 65 -0.93 -1.23 -8.49
C ALA A 65 -1.00 -0.87 -7.00
N LEU A 66 -0.39 0.25 -6.59
CA LEU A 66 -0.45 0.74 -5.21
C LEU A 66 -1.87 1.14 -4.81
N ILE A 67 -2.56 1.89 -5.66
CA ILE A 67 -3.96 2.31 -5.43
C ILE A 67 -4.86 1.08 -5.28
N HIS A 68 -4.65 0.05 -6.11
CA HIS A 68 -5.45 -1.18 -6.07
C HIS A 68 -5.36 -1.93 -4.73
N VAL A 69 -4.22 -1.82 -4.03
CA VAL A 69 -4.05 -2.40 -2.69
C VAL A 69 -4.35 -1.43 -1.55
N GLY A 70 -5.00 -0.31 -1.84
CA GLY A 70 -5.45 0.65 -0.82
C GLY A 70 -4.35 1.56 -0.27
N VAL A 71 -3.25 1.74 -1.00
CA VAL A 71 -2.22 2.73 -0.67
C VAL A 71 -2.59 4.07 -1.31
N ASP A 72 -2.50 5.15 -0.53
CA ASP A 72 -2.66 6.51 -1.06
C ASP A 72 -1.40 6.88 -1.84
N ALA A 73 -1.48 6.94 -3.17
CA ALA A 73 -0.31 7.05 -4.02
C ALA A 73 -0.43 8.17 -5.07
N PHE A 74 0.69 8.82 -5.33
CA PHE A 74 0.85 9.91 -6.28
C PHE A 74 2.13 9.76 -7.10
N VAL A 75 2.21 10.49 -8.21
CA VAL A 75 3.44 10.63 -9.02
C VAL A 75 3.85 12.09 -8.99
N MET A 76 5.05 12.41 -8.51
CA MET A 76 5.65 13.74 -8.66
C MET A 76 6.46 13.76 -9.94
N CYS A 77 6.23 14.77 -10.79
CA CYS A 77 6.91 14.91 -12.07
C CYS A 77 7.85 16.13 -12.11
N ASP A 78 8.96 15.97 -12.83
CA ASP A 78 9.82 17.10 -13.22
C ASP A 78 9.22 17.95 -14.33
N GLU A 79 8.56 17.28 -15.27
CA GLU A 79 7.95 17.94 -16.42
C GLU A 79 6.50 18.33 -16.16
N GLN A 80 6.09 19.45 -16.75
CA GLN A 80 4.77 20.01 -16.57
C GLN A 80 3.66 19.04 -17.02
N PRO A 81 2.62 18.77 -16.19
CA PRO A 81 1.54 17.84 -16.48
C PRO A 81 0.69 18.20 -17.70
N SER A 82 0.70 19.47 -18.13
CA SER A 82 -0.01 19.94 -19.32
C SER A 82 0.43 19.26 -20.61
N LYS A 83 1.58 18.57 -20.61
CA LYS A 83 1.98 17.67 -21.71
C LYS A 83 1.25 16.33 -21.69
N TYR A 84 0.51 16.03 -20.62
CA TYR A 84 -0.09 14.74 -20.29
C TYR A 84 -1.55 14.92 -19.84
N ILE A 85 -2.29 15.80 -20.53
CA ILE A 85 -3.57 16.44 -20.18
C ILE A 85 -4.66 15.52 -19.58
N ASN A 86 -4.58 14.20 -19.77
CA ASN A 86 -5.62 13.24 -19.40
C ASN A 86 -5.18 12.13 -18.44
N VAL A 87 -4.02 12.23 -17.78
CA VAL A 87 -3.41 11.02 -17.18
C VAL A 87 -3.98 10.63 -15.81
N THR A 88 -4.22 11.55 -14.86
CA THR A 88 -4.95 11.30 -13.59
C THR A 88 -4.85 12.52 -12.65
N ASN A 89 -5.77 12.68 -11.70
CA ASN A 89 -5.65 13.65 -10.59
C ASN A 89 -4.58 13.25 -9.54
N ARG A 90 -3.90 12.13 -9.75
CA ARG A 90 -2.80 11.61 -8.91
C ARG A 90 -1.40 12.04 -9.38
N ILE A 91 -1.31 12.91 -10.37
CA ILE A 91 -0.04 13.51 -10.79
C ILE A 91 0.12 14.85 -10.07
N LEU A 92 1.23 14.97 -9.35
CA LEU A 92 1.66 16.16 -8.65
C LEU A 92 2.71 16.88 -9.48
N TYR A 93 2.64 18.21 -9.45
CA TYR A 93 3.63 19.08 -10.04
C TYR A 93 3.75 20.35 -9.21
N VAL A 94 4.97 20.65 -8.79
CA VAL A 94 5.32 21.93 -8.18
C VAL A 94 5.95 22.80 -9.24
N HIS A 95 5.52 24.05 -9.33
CA HIS A 95 6.03 25.02 -10.30
C HIS A 95 7.46 25.47 -9.96
N ASN A 96 8.26 25.85 -10.97
CA ASN A 96 9.64 26.29 -10.76
C ASN A 96 9.71 27.56 -9.92
N GLU A 97 8.70 28.42 -10.03
CA GLU A 97 8.55 29.64 -9.24
C GLU A 97 8.49 29.30 -7.75
N SER A 98 7.73 28.27 -7.38
CA SER A 98 7.68 27.77 -6.00
C SER A 98 9.01 27.20 -5.53
N LEU A 99 9.80 26.56 -6.40
CA LEU A 99 11.15 26.09 -6.02
C LEU A 99 12.11 27.26 -5.75
N ALA A 100 12.00 28.32 -6.54
CA ALA A 100 12.85 29.51 -6.41
C ALA A 100 12.64 30.23 -5.07
N GLU A 101 11.42 30.20 -4.51
CA GLU A 101 11.13 30.73 -3.17
C GLU A 101 11.96 30.07 -2.05
N TYR A 102 12.36 28.80 -2.25
CA TYR A 102 13.22 28.05 -1.33
C TYR A 102 14.71 28.05 -1.76
N GLY A 103 15.09 28.83 -2.76
CA GLY A 103 16.46 28.87 -3.29
C GLY A 103 16.89 27.62 -4.05
N LEU A 104 15.94 26.78 -4.47
CA LEU A 104 16.22 25.52 -5.19
C LEU A 104 16.28 25.78 -6.69
N THR A 105 17.46 25.59 -7.29
CA THR A 105 17.72 25.93 -8.71
C THR A 105 17.93 24.71 -9.62
N ARG A 106 18.09 23.51 -9.03
CA ARG A 106 18.38 22.27 -9.75
C ARG A 106 17.14 21.65 -10.39
N ASN A 107 15.94 22.10 -9.98
CA ASN A 107 14.65 21.72 -10.54
C ASN A 107 14.42 20.19 -10.58
N LEU A 108 14.95 19.48 -9.58
CA LEU A 108 14.87 18.03 -9.50
C LEU A 108 13.54 17.58 -8.88
N VAL A 109 13.14 16.36 -9.18
CA VAL A 109 11.86 15.80 -8.72
C VAL A 109 11.82 15.70 -7.19
N TRP A 110 12.98 15.47 -6.58
CA TRP A 110 13.17 15.49 -5.13
C TRP A 110 12.88 16.87 -4.54
N ASP A 111 13.41 17.94 -5.13
CA ASP A 111 13.18 19.32 -4.67
C ASP A 111 11.68 19.65 -4.69
N ARG A 112 10.99 19.25 -5.76
CA ARG A 112 9.53 19.40 -5.89
C ARG A 112 8.77 18.58 -4.85
N ALA A 113 9.18 17.34 -4.61
CA ALA A 113 8.58 16.51 -3.58
C ALA A 113 8.71 17.15 -2.20
N PHE A 114 9.89 17.66 -1.84
CA PHE A 114 10.10 18.34 -0.56
C PHE A 114 9.27 19.62 -0.43
N VAL A 115 9.23 20.47 -1.46
CA VAL A 115 8.41 21.69 -1.43
C VAL A 115 6.92 21.35 -1.35
N TRP A 116 6.45 20.31 -2.05
CA TRP A 116 5.07 19.87 -1.93
C TRP A 116 4.76 19.38 -0.52
N LEU A 117 5.65 18.55 0.05
CA LEU A 117 5.52 17.97 1.39
C LEU A 117 5.54 19.03 2.49
N TYR A 118 6.36 20.07 2.35
CA TYR A 118 6.42 21.17 3.30
C TYR A 118 5.06 21.87 3.48
N ASN A 119 4.21 21.83 2.45
CA ASN A 119 2.87 22.42 2.46
C ASN A 119 1.78 21.44 2.93
N GLN A 120 2.12 20.19 3.30
CA GLN A 120 1.16 19.20 3.77
C GLN A 120 1.12 19.17 5.30
N THR A 121 -0.05 19.40 5.89
CA THR A 121 -0.20 19.47 7.36
C THR A 121 -0.79 18.21 7.99
N SER A 122 -1.20 17.22 7.19
CA SER A 122 -2.02 16.09 7.65
C SER A 122 -1.53 14.73 7.15
N LEU A 123 -0.25 14.59 6.81
CA LEU A 123 0.35 13.32 6.42
C LEU A 123 1.03 12.67 7.62
N ASP A 124 0.72 11.40 7.86
CA ASP A 124 1.33 10.61 8.94
C ASP A 124 2.68 10.03 8.49
N TYR A 125 2.68 9.26 7.40
CA TYR A 125 3.88 8.63 6.85
C TYR A 125 3.97 8.88 5.35
N VAL A 126 5.13 9.33 4.88
CA VAL A 126 5.39 9.57 3.47
C VAL A 126 6.57 8.73 2.99
N TRP A 127 6.36 8.03 1.88
CA TRP A 127 7.38 7.25 1.19
C TRP A 127 7.70 7.90 -0.15
N LEU A 128 8.93 8.41 -0.27
CA LEU A 128 9.47 8.86 -1.55
C LEU A 128 10.13 7.68 -2.25
N MET A 129 9.65 7.34 -3.45
CA MET A 129 10.05 6.14 -4.17
C MET A 129 10.51 6.48 -5.59
N GLU A 130 11.70 6.06 -5.97
CA GLU A 130 12.22 6.22 -7.33
C GLU A 130 11.39 5.41 -8.35
N GLU A 131 11.27 5.91 -9.58
CA GLU A 131 10.47 5.27 -10.64
C GLU A 131 10.98 3.89 -11.09
N ASP A 132 12.22 3.54 -10.75
CA ASP A 132 12.89 2.28 -11.08
C ASP A 132 12.81 1.22 -9.97
N VAL A 133 12.22 1.56 -8.83
CA VAL A 133 11.87 0.58 -7.81
C VAL A 133 10.80 -0.36 -8.37
N THR A 134 11.08 -1.66 -8.30
CA THR A 134 10.20 -2.71 -8.80
C THR A 134 9.91 -3.73 -7.71
N TRP A 135 8.77 -4.41 -7.83
CA TRP A 135 8.35 -5.48 -6.94
C TRP A 135 7.74 -6.61 -7.75
N SER A 136 7.97 -7.85 -7.30
CA SER A 136 7.31 -9.03 -7.87
C SER A 136 5.83 -9.10 -7.50
N ASN A 137 5.47 -8.56 -6.33
CA ASN A 137 4.11 -8.49 -5.82
C ASN A 137 3.94 -7.18 -5.02
N VAL A 138 2.90 -6.40 -5.34
CA VAL A 138 2.63 -5.12 -4.69
C VAL A 138 2.25 -5.29 -3.21
N HIS A 139 1.73 -6.46 -2.82
CA HIS A 139 1.45 -6.75 -1.42
C HIS A 139 2.72 -6.75 -0.55
N HIS A 140 3.90 -7.00 -1.11
CA HIS A 140 5.15 -6.88 -0.35
C HIS A 140 5.45 -5.43 0.07
N ILE A 141 4.97 -4.44 -0.68
CA ILE A 141 5.09 -3.02 -0.30
C ILE A 141 4.14 -2.70 0.86
N VAL A 142 2.93 -3.26 0.84
CA VAL A 142 1.97 -3.10 1.95
C VAL A 142 2.51 -3.74 3.23
N ASP A 143 2.98 -4.99 3.14
CA ASP A 143 3.59 -5.67 4.29
C ASP A 143 4.82 -4.91 4.81
N PHE A 144 5.56 -4.25 3.92
CA PHE A 144 6.67 -3.40 4.32
C PHE A 144 6.18 -2.16 5.07
N PHE A 145 5.11 -1.50 4.65
CA PHE A 145 4.55 -0.33 5.36
C PHE A 145 4.04 -0.70 6.76
N ASP A 146 3.39 -1.87 6.90
CA ASP A 146 2.88 -2.38 8.18
C ASP A 146 4.00 -2.50 9.24
N ILE A 147 5.23 -2.83 8.84
CA ILE A 147 6.39 -2.90 9.75
C ILE A 147 6.69 -1.53 10.40
N TYR A 148 6.38 -0.44 9.70
CA TYR A 148 6.73 0.92 10.12
C TYR A 148 5.54 1.73 10.63
N THR A 149 4.33 1.19 10.69
CA THR A 149 3.11 1.90 11.14
C THR A 149 3.20 2.44 12.58
N ASN A 150 4.11 1.90 13.40
CA ASN A 150 4.40 2.39 14.77
C ASN A 150 5.84 2.87 14.93
N ASN A 151 6.55 3.11 13.82
CA ASN A 151 7.90 3.66 13.88
C ASN A 151 7.80 5.18 14.07
N HIS A 152 8.59 5.72 15.01
CA HIS A 152 8.63 7.15 15.35
C HIS A 152 9.92 7.83 14.89
N ALA A 153 10.71 7.19 14.03
CA ALA A 153 11.90 7.81 13.45
C ALA A 153 11.49 8.91 12.45
N ASP A 154 12.19 10.05 12.52
CA ASP A 154 11.92 11.21 11.66
C ASP A 154 12.24 10.96 10.17
N LEU A 155 13.31 10.17 9.90
CA LEU A 155 13.71 9.82 8.55
C LEU A 155 14.24 8.38 8.52
N LEU A 156 13.72 7.60 7.58
CA LEU A 156 14.19 6.25 7.29
C LEU A 156 14.65 6.20 5.85
N SER A 157 15.87 5.70 5.64
CA SER A 157 16.39 5.37 4.33
C SER A 157 16.68 3.88 4.27
N ARG A 158 16.16 3.20 3.23
CA ARG A 158 16.39 1.79 2.98
C ARG A 158 16.74 1.61 1.51
N ASN A 159 17.90 1.02 1.26
CA ASN A 159 18.16 0.38 -0.03
C ASN A 159 17.35 -0.91 -0.06
N ILE A 160 16.22 -0.91 -0.77
CA ILE A 160 15.39 -2.12 -0.90
C ILE A 160 16.00 -2.99 -2.01
N ILE A 161 16.60 -4.10 -1.63
CA ILE A 161 16.98 -5.19 -2.55
C ILE A 161 16.47 -6.49 -1.93
N TYR A 162 15.54 -7.18 -2.59
CA TYR A 162 15.21 -8.56 -2.25
C TYR A 162 15.56 -9.51 -3.38
N ARG A 163 16.72 -10.19 -3.25
CA ARG A 163 17.13 -11.33 -4.08
C ARG A 163 17.56 -12.51 -3.19
N ASN A 164 16.69 -13.53 -3.10
CA ASN A 164 16.97 -14.96 -3.39
C ASN A 164 16.12 -15.93 -2.54
N GLN A 165 15.43 -16.87 -3.21
CA GLN A 165 15.66 -18.32 -3.08
C GLN A 165 15.25 -19.02 -4.40
N GLY A 166 16.22 -19.33 -5.27
CA GLY A 166 15.98 -20.19 -6.45
C GLY A 166 16.83 -19.85 -7.67
N THR A 167 18.04 -20.41 -7.70
CA THR A 167 18.92 -20.64 -8.87
C THR A 167 19.50 -19.44 -9.62
N LEU A 168 20.83 -19.35 -9.56
CA LEU A 168 21.65 -19.00 -10.72
C LEU A 168 21.26 -19.93 -11.88
N GLY A 169 20.88 -19.35 -13.00
CA GLY A 169 20.61 -20.00 -14.27
C GLY A 169 20.66 -18.96 -15.37
#